data_AF-A0A8T6XD80-F1
#
_entry.id   AF-A0A8T6XD80-F1
#
_cell.length_a   1.000
_cell.length_b   1.000
_cell.length_c   1.000
_cell.angle_alpha   90.00
_cell.angle_beta   90.00
_cell.angle_gamma   90.00
#
_symmetry.space_group_name_H-M   'P 1'
#
loop_
_entity.id
_entity.type
_entity.pdbx_description
1 polymer ?
#
loop_
_entity_poly.entity_id
_entity_poly.type
_entity_poly.pdbx_seq_one_letter_code
_entity_poly.pdbx_strand_id
1 'polypeptide(L)'
;MEFIHRDDALLIPLAEPSRRNGRARFLISYGGVPADGLRIGPNRHGQRSFFSNNWPNRARHWLPTVDHPYDKATSEFVVTAPDHYQVVSNGLLVEETDLPGGLRRTHWRQRVPIATWLFALGVTRFAVEHREPFGSVPIQTWVFQEDRDEGFRDFAVPTRSVLGFYAERVGPFAYEKVANVQSTSVGGGMEAATAIFYAEESVTGERAERWRRVIIHELAHHWFGNAVTEYDWDDVWLSEGFATYFTLLYIEHADGRDAFVDALRDARRGVVEFYRENPDYRTVHADLDDMSRVTSYPGIYQKGAWVLHMLRRRVGDSAFWEGIRLYYARHMNGNATTEDFRLAMEGASGDDLEGFFRQWLLEGGIPTLSGRWAHDAERGVVRVELRQVGPRTFRLPVEVGVHLPGRERPRVGTTTLTDRRGSL
;
A
#
# COMPACT_ATOMS: atom_id res chain seq x y z
N MET A 1 8.10 -2.24 40.32
CA MET A 1 7.49 -3.39 39.63
C MET A 1 8.64 -4.18 39.05
N GLU A 2 8.71 -5.47 39.33
CA GLU A 2 9.72 -6.33 38.71
C GLU A 2 9.33 -6.58 37.25
N PHE A 3 10.30 -6.59 36.35
CA PHE A 3 10.14 -6.99 34.96
C PHE A 3 11.28 -7.94 34.58
N ILE A 4 11.04 -8.79 33.59
CA ILE A 4 12.06 -9.65 33.01
C ILE A 4 12.33 -9.14 31.60
N HIS A 5 13.59 -8.90 31.28
CA HIS A 5 14.03 -8.62 29.90
C HIS A 5 14.73 -9.87 29.37
N ARG A 6 14.17 -10.49 28.34
CA ARG A 6 14.74 -11.67 27.67
C ARG A 6 14.25 -11.72 26.22
N ASP A 7 15.11 -12.17 25.31
CA ASP A 7 14.77 -12.38 23.90
C ASP A 7 14.13 -11.13 23.26
N ASP A 8 14.72 -9.96 23.52
CA ASP A 8 14.24 -8.63 23.07
C ASP A 8 12.81 -8.27 23.50
N ALA A 9 12.29 -8.92 24.55
CA ALA A 9 10.96 -8.68 25.10
C ALA A 9 10.97 -8.25 26.56
N LEU A 10 10.12 -7.28 26.90
CA LEU A 10 9.82 -6.89 28.28
C LEU A 10 8.60 -7.68 28.78
N LEU A 11 8.84 -8.62 29.70
CA LEU A 11 7.81 -9.40 30.37
C LEU A 11 7.44 -8.73 31.69
N ILE A 12 6.21 -8.24 31.77
CA ILE A 12 5.70 -7.48 32.91
C ILE A 12 4.62 -8.32 33.63
N PRO A 13 4.93 -8.97 34.76
CA PRO A 13 3.94 -9.78 35.49
C PRO A 13 2.86 -8.88 36.11
N LEU A 14 1.59 -9.20 35.83
CA LEU A 14 0.46 -8.50 36.43
C LEU A 14 0.13 -9.10 37.80
N ALA A 15 -0.20 -8.26 38.78
CA ALA A 15 -0.58 -8.71 40.13
C ALA A 15 -1.91 -9.49 40.14
N GLU A 16 -2.79 -9.21 39.18
CA GLU A 16 -4.02 -9.95 38.91
C GLU A 16 -4.10 -10.30 37.42
N PRO A 17 -4.80 -11.39 37.05
CA PRO A 17 -5.11 -11.67 35.65
C PRO A 17 -5.76 -10.47 34.94
N SER A 18 -5.39 -10.26 33.68
CA SER A 18 -6.04 -9.22 32.86
C SER A 18 -7.52 -9.54 32.67
N ARG A 19 -8.34 -8.49 32.57
CA ARG A 19 -9.78 -8.60 32.30
C ARG A 19 -10.07 -7.97 30.94
N ARG A 20 -11.04 -8.52 30.21
CA ARG A 20 -11.50 -7.92 28.94
C ARG A 20 -11.89 -6.46 29.18
N ASN A 21 -11.40 -5.55 28.33
CA ASN A 21 -11.59 -4.09 28.44
C ASN A 21 -10.96 -3.44 29.70
N GLY A 22 -10.17 -4.18 30.48
CA GLY A 22 -9.36 -3.63 31.56
C GLY A 22 -8.26 -2.72 31.00
N ARG A 23 -7.87 -1.70 31.76
CA ARG A 23 -6.78 -0.79 31.39
C ARG A 23 -5.67 -0.89 32.43
N ALA A 24 -4.44 -0.99 31.94
CA ALA A 24 -3.23 -0.83 32.74
C ALA A 24 -2.38 0.26 32.10
N ARG A 25 -1.60 0.97 32.92
CA ARG A 25 -0.66 2.00 32.44
C ARG A 25 0.74 1.61 32.87
N PHE A 26 1.63 1.53 31.89
CA PHE A 26 3.04 1.30 32.10
C PHE A 26 3.82 2.56 31.71
N LEU A 27 4.83 2.90 32.51
CA LEU A 27 5.80 3.93 32.18
C LEU A 27 7.16 3.24 32.04
N ILE A 28 7.72 3.28 30.84
CA ILE A 28 8.98 2.64 30.51
C ILE A 28 9.99 3.75 30.21
N SER A 29 11.11 3.74 30.95
CA SER A 29 12.21 4.68 30.75
C SER A 29 13.42 3.89 30.25
N TYR A 30 13.95 4.29 29.10
CA TYR A 30 15.08 3.66 28.44
C TYR A 30 15.87 4.71 27.65
N GLY A 31 17.09 4.37 27.24
CA GLY A 31 17.96 5.25 26.46
C GLY A 31 19.09 4.48 25.82
N GLY A 32 19.67 5.04 24.77
CA GLY A 32 20.73 4.41 23.99
C GLY A 32 20.63 4.78 22.51
N VAL A 33 21.42 4.08 21.69
CA VAL A 33 21.33 4.16 20.23
C VAL A 33 20.39 3.05 19.75
N PRO A 34 19.33 3.36 19.00
CA PRO A 34 18.48 2.36 18.36
C PRO A 34 19.27 1.30 17.59
N ALA A 35 18.86 0.04 17.68
CA ALA A 35 19.51 -1.04 16.92
C ALA A 35 19.14 -1.01 15.42
N ASP A 36 17.89 -0.65 15.12
CA ASP A 36 17.31 -0.44 13.79
C ASP A 36 16.04 0.41 13.97
N GLY A 37 15.22 0.60 12.94
CA GLY A 37 13.91 1.24 13.04
C GLY A 37 13.95 2.77 13.10
N LEU A 38 15.06 3.35 13.56
CA LEU A 38 15.33 4.79 13.52
C LEU A 38 16.71 5.02 12.88
N ARG A 39 16.71 5.48 11.63
CA ARG A 39 17.93 5.81 10.90
C ARG A 39 18.49 7.15 11.38
N ILE A 40 19.74 7.13 11.81
CA ILE A 40 20.47 8.31 12.28
C ILE A 40 21.70 8.47 11.41
N GLY A 41 21.78 9.55 10.64
CA GLY A 41 22.88 9.74 9.69
C GLY A 41 22.77 11.04 8.89
N PRO A 42 23.77 11.35 8.06
CA PRO A 42 23.70 12.50 7.16
C PRO A 42 22.62 12.27 6.09
N ASN A 43 21.96 13.34 5.67
CA ASN A 43 21.23 13.39 4.40
C ASN A 43 22.20 13.62 3.23
N ARG A 44 21.68 13.71 2.00
CA ARG A 44 22.44 13.95 0.75
C ARG A 44 23.29 15.22 0.76
N HIS A 45 22.99 16.17 1.65
CA HIS A 45 23.71 17.44 1.84
C HIS A 45 24.69 17.41 3.02
N GLY A 46 24.87 16.26 3.67
CA GLY A 46 25.74 16.10 4.83
C GLY A 46 25.13 16.58 6.16
N GLN A 47 23.86 17.02 6.17
CA GLN A 47 23.17 17.44 7.39
C GLN A 47 22.73 16.22 8.18
N ARG A 48 23.01 16.21 9.49
CA ARG A 48 22.57 15.12 10.37
C ARG A 48 21.04 15.09 10.46
N SER A 49 20.47 13.91 10.27
CA SER A 49 19.04 13.64 10.24
C SER A 49 18.67 12.40 11.07
N PHE A 50 17.39 12.31 11.42
CA PHE A 50 16.80 11.19 12.15
C PHE A 50 15.46 10.84 11.50
N PHE A 51 15.31 9.62 10.98
CA PHE A 51 14.08 9.19 10.32
C PHE A 51 13.70 7.77 10.71
N SER A 52 12.44 7.56 11.08
CA SER A 52 11.92 6.22 11.34
C SER A 52 11.82 5.39 10.06
N ASN A 53 12.12 4.10 10.15
CA ASN A 53 11.84 3.08 9.15
C ASN A 53 11.39 1.81 9.87
N ASN A 54 10.10 1.75 10.18
CA ASN A 54 9.56 0.70 11.04
C ASN A 54 9.09 -0.53 10.25
N TRP A 55 9.16 -0.53 8.92
CA TRP A 55 8.66 -1.65 8.12
C TRP A 55 9.60 -2.86 8.17
N PRO A 56 9.05 -4.09 8.23
CA PRO A 56 7.65 -4.40 8.53
C PRO A 56 7.39 -4.42 10.04
N ASN A 57 8.43 -4.63 10.85
CA ASN A 57 8.33 -4.84 12.29
C ASN A 57 9.60 -4.35 13.02
N ARG A 58 10.08 -3.18 12.61
CA ARG A 58 11.29 -2.55 13.16
C ARG A 58 11.01 -1.50 14.24
N ALA A 59 9.75 -1.15 14.53
CA ALA A 59 9.42 -0.20 15.58
C ALA A 59 9.96 -0.67 16.94
N ARG A 60 9.90 -1.98 17.20
CA ARG A 60 10.40 -2.62 18.43
C ARG A 60 11.88 -2.35 18.73
N HIS A 61 12.69 -1.99 17.73
CA HIS A 61 14.12 -1.73 17.93
C HIS A 61 14.41 -0.37 18.59
N TRP A 62 13.38 0.49 18.71
CA TRP A 62 13.52 1.79 19.34
C TRP A 62 12.30 2.23 20.17
N LEU A 63 11.19 1.49 20.11
CA LEU A 63 9.98 1.71 20.91
C LEU A 63 9.58 0.41 21.64
N PRO A 64 9.26 0.46 22.95
CA PRO A 64 8.71 -0.68 23.66
C PRO A 64 7.24 -0.86 23.30
N THR A 65 6.96 -1.64 22.26
CA THR A 65 5.61 -1.82 21.70
C THR A 65 5.35 -3.26 21.28
N VAL A 66 4.08 -3.64 21.14
CA VAL A 66 3.70 -4.85 20.39
C VAL A 66 3.75 -4.49 18.92
N ASP A 67 4.78 -4.99 18.24
CA ASP A 67 5.10 -4.54 16.88
C ASP A 67 4.53 -5.49 15.83
N HIS A 68 3.21 -5.42 15.65
CA HIS A 68 2.43 -6.24 14.74
C HIS A 68 1.30 -5.41 14.11
N PRO A 69 0.93 -5.61 12.83
CA PRO A 69 -0.07 -4.79 12.13
C PRO A 69 -1.46 -4.76 12.78
N TYR A 70 -1.89 -5.82 13.47
CA TYR A 70 -3.16 -5.80 14.25
C TYR A 70 -3.15 -4.87 15.46
N ASP A 71 -1.98 -4.52 16.02
CA ASP A 71 -1.92 -3.72 17.25
C ASP A 71 -1.91 -2.22 16.90
N LYS A 72 -3.10 -1.70 16.63
CA LYS A 72 -3.30 -0.28 16.29
C LYS A 72 -3.47 0.55 17.55
N ALA A 73 -2.77 1.68 17.61
CA ALA A 73 -2.85 2.61 18.73
C ALA A 73 -2.90 4.08 18.26
N THR A 74 -3.56 4.92 19.04
CA THR A 74 -3.30 6.37 18.99
C THR A 74 -1.91 6.65 19.56
N SER A 75 -1.23 7.66 19.07
CA SER A 75 0.14 7.96 19.52
C SER A 75 0.39 9.44 19.71
N GLU A 76 1.33 9.74 20.59
CA GLU A 76 1.84 11.08 20.83
C GLU A 76 3.36 11.05 20.84
N PHE A 77 3.99 11.88 20.01
CA PHE A 77 5.44 12.06 19.99
C PHE A 77 5.77 13.42 20.59
N VAL A 78 6.37 13.42 21.79
CA VAL A 78 6.89 14.63 22.45
C VAL A 78 8.41 14.60 22.33
N VAL A 79 8.94 15.42 21.42
CA VAL A 79 10.35 15.37 21.02
C VAL A 79 11.04 16.65 21.46
N THR A 80 12.10 16.52 22.25
CA THR A 80 13.04 17.61 22.55
C THR A 80 14.30 17.44 21.72
N ALA A 81 14.63 18.44 20.91
CA ALA A 81 15.80 18.46 20.03
C ALA A 81 16.43 19.88 19.99
N PRO A 82 17.66 20.05 19.49
CA PRO A 82 18.18 21.39 19.17
C PRO A 82 17.22 22.22 18.32
N ASP A 83 17.08 23.50 18.64
CA ASP A 83 16.08 24.42 18.05
C ASP A 83 16.24 24.70 16.55
N HIS A 84 17.40 24.38 15.97
CA HIS A 84 17.64 24.47 14.54
C HIS A 84 17.02 23.32 13.74
N TYR A 85 16.57 22.25 14.40
CA TYR A 85 15.84 21.16 13.77
C TYR A 85 14.33 21.43 13.76
N GLN A 86 13.69 21.03 12.66
CA GLN A 86 12.25 20.87 12.63
C GLN A 86 11.92 19.38 12.82
N VAL A 87 10.82 19.11 13.52
CA VAL A 87 10.34 17.77 13.82
C VAL A 87 8.99 17.58 13.13
N VAL A 88 8.86 16.51 12.34
CA VAL A 88 7.59 16.04 11.79
C VAL A 88 7.27 14.66 12.34
N SER A 89 6.00 14.44 12.70
CA SER A 89 5.47 13.13 13.11
C SER A 89 4.02 12.98 12.63
N ASN A 90 3.37 11.88 13.01
CA ASN A 90 1.96 11.62 12.67
C ASN A 90 1.01 12.63 13.35
N GLY A 91 -0.17 12.82 12.77
CA GLY A 91 -1.22 13.65 13.33
C GLY A 91 -0.92 15.15 13.30
N LEU A 92 -1.48 15.91 14.24
CA LEU A 92 -1.34 17.37 14.28
C LEU A 92 -0.24 17.81 15.25
N LEU A 93 0.47 18.88 14.90
CA LEU A 93 1.33 19.60 15.84
C LEU A 93 0.42 20.31 16.86
N VAL A 94 0.56 19.96 18.13
CA VAL A 94 -0.22 20.48 19.26
C VAL A 94 0.52 21.61 19.95
N GLU A 95 1.83 21.46 20.12
CA GLU A 95 2.67 22.41 20.85
C GLU A 95 4.06 22.49 20.21
N GLU A 96 4.61 23.69 20.16
CA GLU A 96 6.03 23.96 19.96
C GLU A 96 6.48 24.98 21.00
N THR A 97 7.51 24.64 21.78
CA THR A 97 7.99 25.44 22.91
C THR A 97 9.50 25.51 22.90
N ASP A 98 10.05 26.72 22.79
CA ASP A 98 11.48 26.97 22.99
C ASP A 98 11.86 26.74 24.45
N LEU A 99 12.97 26.04 24.67
CA LEU A 99 13.51 25.67 25.97
C LEU A 99 14.92 26.26 26.16
N PRO A 100 15.38 26.44 27.41
CA PRO A 100 16.75 26.87 27.67
C PRO A 100 17.79 25.96 27.01
N GLY A 101 18.94 26.54 26.64
CA GLY A 101 20.07 25.80 26.07
C GLY A 101 19.99 25.52 24.56
N GLY A 102 19.20 26.30 23.81
CA GLY A 102 19.06 26.13 22.36
C GLY A 102 18.30 24.85 21.99
N LEU A 103 17.33 24.47 22.82
CA LEU A 103 16.49 23.30 22.64
C LEU A 103 15.06 23.74 22.33
N ARG A 104 14.32 22.88 21.63
CA ARG A 104 12.90 23.04 21.35
C ARG A 104 12.18 21.75 21.63
N ARG A 105 11.02 21.84 22.28
CA ARG A 105 10.08 20.73 22.43
C ARG A 105 8.96 20.87 21.42
N THR A 106 8.68 19.80 20.70
CA THR A 106 7.50 19.67 19.84
C THR A 106 6.61 18.54 20.34
N HIS A 107 5.30 18.72 20.24
CA HIS A 107 4.30 17.72 20.61
C HIS A 107 3.40 17.44 19.42
N TRP A 108 3.49 16.23 18.88
CA TRP A 108 2.63 15.74 17.83
C TRP A 108 1.64 14.73 18.39
N ARG A 109 0.38 14.79 17.94
CA ARG A 109 -0.68 13.88 18.39
C ARG A 109 -1.47 13.31 17.22
N GLN A 110 -1.48 11.98 17.13
CA GLN A 110 -2.22 11.16 16.19
C GLN A 110 -3.45 10.58 16.90
N ARG A 111 -4.65 11.08 16.58
CA ARG A 111 -5.89 10.65 17.26
C ARG A 111 -6.56 9.43 16.65
N VAL A 112 -6.23 9.11 15.41
CA VAL A 112 -6.76 7.93 14.72
C VAL A 112 -5.79 6.77 14.96
N PRO A 113 -6.26 5.61 15.47
CA PRO A 113 -5.38 4.47 15.69
C PRO A 113 -4.69 4.01 14.39
N ILE A 114 -3.37 3.82 14.45
CA ILE A 114 -2.55 3.29 13.35
C ILE A 114 -1.65 2.18 13.88
N ALA A 115 -1.25 1.26 13.01
CA ALA A 115 -0.29 0.22 13.35
C ALA A 115 1.09 0.82 13.66
N THR A 116 1.88 0.14 14.49
CA THR A 116 3.18 0.63 14.97
C THR A 116 4.17 0.91 13.84
N TRP A 117 4.12 0.12 12.76
CA TRP A 117 5.00 0.32 11.60
C TRP A 117 4.71 1.63 10.83
N LEU A 118 3.54 2.22 11.03
CA LEU A 118 3.13 3.51 10.45
C LEU A 118 3.57 4.72 11.29
N PHE A 119 4.17 4.50 12.45
CA PHE A 119 4.69 5.60 13.26
C PHE A 119 5.83 6.32 12.52
N ALA A 120 5.71 7.63 12.41
CA ALA A 120 6.62 8.50 11.69
C ALA A 120 7.34 9.43 12.67
N LEU A 121 8.66 9.49 12.57
CA LEU A 121 9.47 10.53 13.18
C LEU A 121 10.51 10.98 12.16
N GLY A 122 10.46 12.26 11.77
CA GLY A 122 11.46 12.90 10.93
C GLY A 122 12.03 14.13 11.65
N VAL A 123 13.35 14.19 11.83
CA VAL A 123 14.04 15.30 12.49
C VAL A 123 15.25 15.69 11.66
N THR A 124 15.23 16.88 11.07
CA THR A 124 16.36 17.49 10.36
C THR A 124 16.04 18.97 10.09
N ARG A 125 16.90 19.66 9.34
CA ARG A 125 16.64 21.01 8.85
C ARG A 125 15.75 20.92 7.61
N PHE A 126 14.48 21.24 7.78
CA PHE A 126 13.49 21.25 6.70
C PHE A 126 13.16 22.67 6.24
N ALA A 127 12.89 22.81 4.95
CA ALA A 127 11.97 23.82 4.45
C ALA A 127 10.55 23.24 4.44
N VAL A 128 9.58 24.02 4.93
CA VAL A 128 8.18 23.59 5.06
C VAL A 128 7.27 24.52 4.25
N GLU A 129 6.36 23.92 3.48
CA GLU A 129 5.31 24.63 2.76
C GLU A 129 3.93 24.07 3.10
N HIS A 130 3.00 24.98 3.38
CA HIS A 130 1.59 24.66 3.57
C HIS A 130 0.86 24.88 2.26
N ARG A 131 0.28 23.80 1.72
CA ARG A 131 -0.46 23.80 0.46
C ARG A 131 -1.95 24.06 0.71
N GLU A 132 -2.69 24.29 -0.38
CA GLU A 132 -4.15 24.35 -0.31
C GLU A 132 -4.67 23.04 0.31
N PRO A 133 -5.51 23.10 1.36
CA PRO A 133 -6.01 21.91 2.03
C PRO A 133 -6.99 21.12 1.15
N PHE A 134 -7.17 19.84 1.47
CA PHE A 134 -8.26 19.03 0.96
C PHE A 134 -9.44 19.09 1.94
N GLY A 135 -10.43 19.94 1.65
CA GLY A 135 -11.48 20.24 2.62
C GLY A 135 -10.88 20.86 3.90
N SER A 136 -11.07 20.21 5.05
CA SER A 136 -10.46 20.61 6.32
C SER A 136 -9.08 19.97 6.59
N VAL A 137 -8.60 19.09 5.70
CA VAL A 137 -7.34 18.35 5.89
C VAL A 137 -6.16 19.20 5.38
N PRO A 138 -5.24 19.65 6.25
CA PRO A 138 -4.06 20.38 5.83
C PRO A 138 -3.15 19.49 4.98
N ILE A 139 -2.59 20.07 3.92
CA ILE A 139 -1.56 19.44 3.09
C ILE A 139 -0.25 20.19 3.30
N GLN A 140 0.81 19.44 3.59
CA GLN A 140 2.14 19.99 3.87
C GLN A 140 3.20 19.31 3.00
N THR A 141 4.27 20.05 2.70
CA THR A 141 5.48 19.54 2.06
C THR A 141 6.67 19.89 2.94
N TRP A 142 7.46 18.88 3.27
CA TRP A 142 8.65 18.96 4.12
C TRP A 142 9.83 18.41 3.34
N VAL A 143 10.73 19.30 2.90
CA VAL A 143 11.93 18.90 2.15
C VAL A 143 13.16 19.43 2.86
N PHE A 144 14.33 18.86 2.61
CA PHE A 144 15.57 19.39 3.19
C PHE A 144 15.72 20.87 2.83
N GLN A 145 16.31 21.65 3.75
CA GLN A 145 16.40 23.10 3.60
C GLN A 145 17.05 23.49 2.25
N GLU A 146 18.06 22.75 1.84
CA GLU A 146 18.81 22.92 0.58
C GLU A 146 17.97 22.58 -0.67
N ASP A 147 16.93 21.76 -0.52
CA ASP A 147 16.09 21.24 -1.60
C ASP A 147 14.78 22.01 -1.76
N ARG A 148 14.64 23.14 -1.05
CA ARG A 148 13.38 23.90 -0.92
C ARG A 148 12.64 24.09 -2.24
N ASP A 149 13.26 24.74 -3.22
CA ASP A 149 12.54 25.20 -4.41
C ASP A 149 12.20 24.05 -5.37
N GLU A 150 13.10 23.07 -5.49
CA GLU A 150 12.89 21.86 -6.27
C GLU A 150 11.83 20.97 -5.63
N GLY A 151 11.95 20.72 -4.34
CA GLY A 151 11.06 19.85 -3.58
C GLY A 151 9.64 20.42 -3.51
N PHE A 152 9.50 21.72 -3.27
CA PHE A 152 8.19 22.37 -3.34
C PHE A 152 7.59 22.23 -4.74
N ARG A 153 8.36 22.45 -5.81
CA ARG A 153 7.88 22.25 -7.19
C ARG A 153 7.39 20.82 -7.43
N ASP A 154 8.17 19.82 -7.01
CA ASP A 154 7.89 18.40 -7.25
C ASP A 154 6.63 17.92 -6.51
N PHE A 155 6.50 18.25 -5.22
CA PHE A 155 5.36 17.83 -4.39
C PHE A 155 4.13 18.74 -4.49
N ALA A 156 4.16 19.77 -5.35
CA ALA A 156 3.00 20.66 -5.56
C ALA A 156 1.76 19.92 -6.08
N VAL A 157 1.98 18.81 -6.80
CA VAL A 157 0.96 17.91 -7.37
C VAL A 157 1.46 16.48 -7.21
N PRO A 158 0.59 15.46 -7.22
CA PRO A 158 -0.87 15.49 -7.41
C PRO A 158 -1.69 15.34 -6.12
N THR A 159 -1.12 15.59 -4.94
CA THR A 159 -1.71 15.23 -3.64
C THR A 159 -3.19 15.54 -3.48
N ARG A 160 -3.61 16.79 -3.70
CA ARG A 160 -5.00 17.21 -3.50
C ARG A 160 -5.98 16.52 -4.46
N SER A 161 -5.61 16.34 -5.73
CA SER A 161 -6.49 15.71 -6.72
C SER A 161 -6.59 14.20 -6.51
N VAL A 162 -5.51 13.55 -6.06
CA VAL A 162 -5.53 12.14 -5.66
C VAL A 162 -6.45 11.91 -4.46
N LEU A 163 -6.33 12.74 -3.42
CA LEU A 163 -7.20 12.66 -2.25
C LEU A 163 -8.69 12.81 -2.63
N GLY A 164 -9.00 13.76 -3.53
CA GLY A 164 -10.36 13.93 -4.05
C GLY A 164 -10.88 12.71 -4.78
N PHE A 165 -10.08 12.15 -5.69
CA PHE A 165 -10.45 10.96 -6.45
C PHE A 165 -10.70 9.75 -5.53
N TYR A 166 -9.80 9.46 -4.60
CA TYR A 166 -9.97 8.33 -3.68
C TYR A 166 -11.13 8.54 -2.71
N ALA A 167 -11.32 9.76 -2.19
CA ALA A 167 -12.44 10.06 -1.30
C ALA A 167 -13.81 9.84 -1.97
N GLU A 168 -13.96 10.26 -3.23
CA GLU A 168 -15.19 10.07 -4.01
C GLU A 168 -15.47 8.58 -4.30
N ARG A 169 -14.41 7.82 -4.58
CA ARG A 169 -14.51 6.43 -5.00
C ARG A 169 -14.67 5.44 -3.85
N VAL A 170 -14.01 5.69 -2.72
CA VAL A 170 -13.89 4.74 -1.59
C VAL A 170 -14.70 5.17 -0.37
N GLY A 171 -14.55 6.42 0.06
CA GLY A 171 -15.12 6.88 1.33
C GLY A 171 -14.30 8.01 1.96
N PRO A 172 -14.75 8.56 3.10
CA PRO A 172 -14.13 9.73 3.71
C PRO A 172 -12.65 9.50 4.06
N PHE A 173 -11.83 10.54 3.94
CA PHE A 173 -10.46 10.50 4.41
C PHE A 173 -10.41 10.40 5.95
N ALA A 174 -9.65 9.43 6.48
CA ALA A 174 -9.70 9.10 7.90
C ALA A 174 -8.92 10.08 8.81
N TYR A 175 -7.93 10.81 8.28
CA TYR A 175 -6.87 11.39 9.09
C TYR A 175 -6.88 12.92 9.19
N GLU A 176 -6.11 13.45 10.14
CA GLU A 176 -6.08 14.87 10.49
C GLU A 176 -5.22 15.72 9.54
N LYS A 177 -4.22 15.16 8.85
CA LYS A 177 -3.35 15.87 7.88
C LYS A 177 -2.78 14.93 6.81
N VAL A 178 -2.17 15.52 5.78
CA VAL A 178 -1.21 14.87 4.89
C VAL A 178 0.07 15.69 4.82
N ALA A 179 1.21 15.11 5.18
CA ALA A 179 2.53 15.68 4.97
C ALA A 179 3.33 14.79 4.00
N ASN A 180 3.87 15.40 2.95
CA ASN A 180 4.82 14.78 2.04
C ASN A 180 6.23 15.15 2.50
N VAL A 181 7.03 14.16 2.90
CA VAL A 181 8.30 14.38 3.61
C VAL A 181 9.44 13.72 2.85
N GLN A 182 10.46 14.49 2.45
CA GLN A 182 11.71 13.96 1.94
C GLN A 182 12.51 13.32 3.09
N SER A 183 13.03 12.11 2.89
CA SER A 183 13.57 11.27 3.95
C SER A 183 14.80 10.46 3.51
N THR A 184 15.73 10.26 4.44
CA THR A 184 16.91 9.40 4.30
C THR A 184 16.62 7.91 4.58
N SER A 185 15.37 7.59 4.89
CA SER A 185 15.00 6.29 5.45
C SER A 185 14.51 5.25 4.44
N VAL A 186 14.19 5.65 3.21
CA VAL A 186 13.52 4.83 2.20
C VAL A 186 14.13 5.02 0.81
N GLY A 187 13.99 4.03 -0.08
CA GLY A 187 14.43 4.12 -1.49
C GLY A 187 13.30 4.43 -2.49
N GLY A 188 12.05 4.36 -2.03
CA GLY A 188 10.83 4.68 -2.78
C GLY A 188 9.96 5.65 -1.97
N GLY A 189 8.80 5.18 -1.55
CA GLY A 189 8.00 5.81 -0.51
C GLY A 189 7.83 4.90 0.69
N MET A 190 7.28 5.45 1.77
CA MET A 190 6.73 4.76 2.93
C MET A 190 5.51 5.55 3.37
N GLU A 191 4.39 4.87 3.41
CA GLU A 191 3.04 5.38 3.58
C GLU A 191 2.69 5.82 5.02
N ALA A 192 3.71 6.07 5.84
CA ALA A 192 3.56 6.37 7.26
C ALA A 192 2.44 7.39 7.47
N ALA A 193 1.41 6.97 8.21
CA ALA A 193 0.10 7.61 8.15
C ALA A 193 0.19 9.11 8.46
N THR A 194 -0.38 9.96 7.62
CA THR A 194 -0.35 11.44 7.72
C THR A 194 1.01 12.11 7.48
N ALA A 195 2.12 11.36 7.41
CA ALA A 195 3.48 11.88 7.23
C ALA A 195 4.28 10.94 6.32
N ILE A 196 3.92 10.91 5.04
CA ILE A 196 4.51 10.03 4.03
C ILE A 196 5.98 10.37 3.84
N PHE A 197 6.84 9.37 3.90
CA PHE A 197 8.27 9.51 3.64
C PHE A 197 8.59 9.13 2.20
N TYR A 198 9.33 9.98 1.50
CA TYR A 198 9.82 9.75 0.15
C TYR A 198 11.34 9.77 0.15
N ALA A 199 11.97 8.96 -0.71
CA ALA A 199 13.42 8.90 -0.80
C ALA A 199 14.01 10.27 -1.13
N GLU A 200 15.29 10.48 -0.80
CA GLU A 200 15.96 11.75 -1.04
C GLU A 200 15.99 12.12 -2.53
N GLU A 201 16.04 11.11 -3.41
CA GLU A 201 16.02 11.22 -4.86
C GLU A 201 14.65 11.62 -5.43
N SER A 202 13.61 11.70 -4.60
CA SER A 202 12.28 12.19 -4.99
C SER A 202 12.26 13.66 -5.35
N VAL A 203 13.23 14.43 -4.86
CA VAL A 203 13.43 15.82 -5.24
C VAL A 203 14.40 15.89 -6.42
N THR A 204 13.85 16.14 -7.60
CA THR A 204 14.55 16.26 -8.88
C THR A 204 14.40 17.66 -9.50
N GLY A 205 13.43 18.45 -9.07
CA GLY A 205 13.08 19.74 -9.64
C GLY A 205 12.32 19.68 -10.97
N GLU A 206 12.01 18.48 -11.46
CA GLU A 206 11.48 18.23 -12.81
C GLU A 206 10.09 17.59 -12.82
N ARG A 207 9.51 17.26 -11.67
CA ARG A 207 8.28 16.46 -11.53
C ARG A 207 8.36 15.14 -12.30
N ALA A 208 9.44 14.39 -12.07
CA ALA A 208 9.64 13.12 -12.76
C ALA A 208 8.44 12.17 -12.57
N GLU A 209 7.95 11.61 -13.68
CA GLU A 209 6.75 10.76 -13.70
C GLU A 209 6.84 9.55 -12.76
N ARG A 210 8.06 9.00 -12.58
CA ARG A 210 8.30 7.94 -11.59
C ARG A 210 7.86 8.38 -10.18
N TRP A 211 8.25 9.57 -9.74
CA TRP A 211 7.92 10.07 -8.40
C TRP A 211 6.47 10.50 -8.29
N ARG A 212 5.88 11.01 -9.38
CA ARG A 212 4.43 11.23 -9.45
C ARG A 212 3.66 9.95 -9.13
N ARG A 213 4.04 8.82 -9.72
CA ARG A 213 3.44 7.50 -9.46
C ARG A 213 3.64 7.03 -8.03
N VAL A 214 4.84 7.22 -7.45
CA VAL A 214 5.10 6.93 -6.04
C VAL A 214 4.17 7.77 -5.15
N ILE A 215 4.05 9.09 -5.38
CA ILE A 215 3.14 9.95 -4.60
C ILE A 215 1.69 9.43 -4.66
N ILE A 216 1.21 9.06 -5.85
CA ILE A 216 -0.14 8.51 -6.04
C ILE A 216 -0.32 7.19 -5.26
N HIS A 217 0.69 6.32 -5.26
CA HIS A 217 0.72 5.04 -4.53
C HIS A 217 0.65 5.26 -3.02
N GLU A 218 1.54 6.08 -2.47
CA GLU A 218 1.59 6.36 -1.03
C GLU A 218 0.30 7.04 -0.52
N LEU A 219 -0.37 7.82 -1.37
CA LEU A 219 -1.65 8.42 -1.01
C LEU A 219 -2.79 7.41 -0.98
N ALA A 220 -2.74 6.35 -1.81
CA ALA A 220 -3.74 5.28 -1.77
C ALA A 220 -3.70 4.53 -0.44
N HIS A 221 -2.51 4.43 0.16
CA HIS A 221 -2.34 3.75 1.44
C HIS A 221 -3.11 4.38 2.60
N HIS A 222 -3.50 5.65 2.50
CA HIS A 222 -4.39 6.27 3.49
C HIS A 222 -5.76 5.56 3.61
N TRP A 223 -6.22 4.86 2.56
CA TRP A 223 -7.40 4.00 2.64
C TRP A 223 -7.04 2.54 2.91
N PHE A 224 -5.98 2.01 2.27
CA PHE A 224 -5.62 0.59 2.32
C PHE A 224 -4.18 0.38 2.83
N GLY A 225 -4.01 -0.28 3.96
CA GLY A 225 -2.76 -0.36 4.72
C GLY A 225 -2.77 0.54 5.95
N ASN A 226 -3.27 1.78 5.83
CA ASN A 226 -3.37 2.69 6.98
C ASN A 226 -4.72 2.59 7.69
N ALA A 227 -5.81 2.96 7.00
CA ALA A 227 -7.13 2.99 7.61
C ALA A 227 -7.68 1.57 7.74
N VAL A 228 -7.65 0.81 6.65
CA VAL A 228 -7.91 -0.64 6.66
C VAL A 228 -6.56 -1.35 6.56
N THR A 229 -5.98 -1.72 7.70
CA THR A 229 -4.71 -2.45 7.75
C THR A 229 -4.98 -3.94 7.65
N GLU A 230 -4.11 -4.68 6.99
CA GLU A 230 -4.05 -6.13 7.09
C GLU A 230 -3.98 -6.58 8.56
N TYR A 231 -4.63 -7.69 8.90
CA TYR A 231 -4.56 -8.24 10.26
C TYR A 231 -3.18 -8.86 10.53
N ASP A 232 -2.63 -9.51 9.51
CA ASP A 232 -1.34 -10.18 9.52
C ASP A 232 -0.60 -9.89 8.20
N TRP A 233 0.72 -10.01 8.24
CA TRP A 233 1.58 -9.85 7.07
C TRP A 233 1.34 -10.91 5.98
N ASP A 234 0.70 -12.03 6.32
CA ASP A 234 0.17 -12.98 5.33
C ASP A 234 -0.72 -12.32 4.27
N ASP A 235 -1.42 -11.24 4.64
CA ASP A 235 -2.39 -10.51 3.83
C ASP A 235 -1.84 -9.17 3.26
N VAL A 236 -0.52 -8.95 3.25
CA VAL A 236 0.12 -7.67 2.82
C VAL A 236 -0.30 -7.15 1.44
N TRP A 237 -0.79 -8.03 0.56
CA TRP A 237 -1.34 -7.63 -0.74
C TRP A 237 -2.59 -6.72 -0.63
N LEU A 238 -3.31 -6.76 0.50
CA LEU A 238 -4.42 -5.85 0.77
C LEU A 238 -3.99 -4.39 0.82
N SER A 239 -2.74 -4.14 1.22
CA SER A 239 -2.13 -2.81 1.22
C SER A 239 -1.53 -2.54 -0.15
N GLU A 240 -0.58 -3.36 -0.56
CA GLU A 240 0.29 -3.07 -1.70
C GLU A 240 -0.36 -3.33 -3.06
N GLY A 241 -1.18 -4.38 -3.15
CA GLY A 241 -1.98 -4.67 -4.33
C GLY A 241 -3.04 -3.60 -4.58
N PHE A 242 -3.67 -3.11 -3.50
CA PHE A 242 -4.63 -2.01 -3.58
C PHE A 242 -3.94 -0.71 -3.99
N ALA A 243 -2.89 -0.29 -3.29
CA ALA A 243 -2.19 0.94 -3.62
C ALA A 243 -1.66 0.94 -5.07
N THR A 244 -1.15 -0.19 -5.53
CA THR A 244 -0.74 -0.38 -6.93
C THR A 244 -1.92 -0.24 -7.89
N TYR A 245 -3.06 -0.90 -7.63
CA TYR A 245 -4.22 -0.82 -8.52
C TYR A 245 -4.86 0.56 -8.54
N PHE A 246 -4.95 1.20 -7.38
CA PHE A 246 -5.50 2.54 -7.23
C PHE A 246 -4.63 3.58 -7.93
N THR A 247 -3.31 3.38 -7.94
CA THR A 247 -2.40 4.16 -8.79
C THR A 247 -2.77 4.03 -10.27
N LEU A 248 -3.01 2.81 -10.75
CA LEU A 248 -3.46 2.61 -12.14
C LEU A 248 -4.82 3.27 -12.40
N LEU A 249 -5.79 3.15 -11.49
CA LEU A 249 -7.10 3.78 -11.63
C LEU A 249 -7.02 5.31 -11.65
N TYR A 250 -6.11 5.90 -10.87
CA TYR A 250 -5.87 7.34 -10.92
C TYR A 250 -5.18 7.76 -12.22
N ILE A 251 -4.23 6.97 -12.74
CA ILE A 251 -3.66 7.19 -14.08
C ILE A 251 -4.75 7.13 -15.15
N GLU A 252 -5.69 6.18 -15.07
CA GLU A 252 -6.84 6.12 -15.99
C GLU A 252 -7.67 7.41 -15.93
N HIS A 253 -7.89 7.93 -14.72
CA HIS A 253 -8.65 9.15 -14.49
C HIS A 253 -7.93 10.42 -15.00
N ALA A 254 -6.63 10.54 -14.72
CA ALA A 254 -5.85 11.75 -15.00
C ALA A 254 -5.29 11.79 -16.43
N ASP A 255 -4.84 10.65 -16.94
CA ASP A 255 -4.06 10.55 -18.18
C ASP A 255 -4.80 9.74 -19.27
N GLY A 256 -5.90 9.08 -18.93
CA GLY A 256 -6.79 8.41 -19.86
C GLY A 256 -6.56 6.90 -20.01
N ARG A 257 -7.41 6.27 -20.84
CA ARG A 257 -7.49 4.80 -20.95
C ARG A 257 -6.23 4.16 -21.51
N ASP A 258 -5.56 4.80 -22.47
CA ASP A 258 -4.37 4.24 -23.10
C ASP A 258 -3.20 4.14 -22.10
N ALA A 259 -2.99 5.20 -21.31
CA ALA A 259 -1.99 5.21 -20.23
C ALA A 259 -2.26 4.11 -19.19
N PHE A 260 -3.53 3.89 -18.83
CA PHE A 260 -3.93 2.80 -17.94
C PHE A 260 -3.63 1.41 -18.54
N VAL A 261 -3.95 1.20 -19.82
CA VAL A 261 -3.73 -0.07 -20.51
C VAL A 261 -2.24 -0.38 -20.62
N ASP A 262 -1.41 0.61 -20.93
CA ASP A 262 0.04 0.43 -21.02
C ASP A 262 0.65 0.13 -19.65
N ALA A 263 0.22 0.83 -18.60
CA ALA A 263 0.67 0.55 -17.24
C ALA A 263 0.22 -0.85 -16.74
N LEU A 264 -0.99 -1.31 -17.11
CA LEU A 264 -1.43 -2.69 -16.86
C LEU A 264 -0.55 -3.71 -17.58
N ARG A 265 -0.21 -3.48 -18.85
CA ARG A 265 0.66 -4.37 -19.63
C ARG A 265 2.03 -4.49 -19.00
N ASP A 266 2.59 -3.38 -18.52
CA ASP A 266 3.87 -3.36 -17.82
C ASP A 266 3.80 -4.14 -16.50
N ALA A 267 2.76 -3.93 -15.69
CA ALA A 267 2.52 -4.73 -14.49
C ALA A 267 2.40 -6.23 -14.81
N ARG A 268 1.71 -6.58 -15.91
CA ARG A 268 1.58 -7.98 -16.34
C ARG A 268 2.92 -8.60 -16.70
N ARG A 269 3.78 -7.85 -17.40
CA ARG A 269 5.12 -8.31 -17.78
C ARG A 269 5.93 -8.66 -16.54
N GLY A 270 5.93 -7.78 -15.52
CA GLY A 270 6.59 -8.04 -14.24
C GLY A 270 6.07 -9.28 -13.52
N VAL A 271 4.75 -9.47 -13.47
CA VAL A 271 4.14 -10.68 -12.88
C VAL A 271 4.56 -11.94 -13.63
N VAL A 272 4.50 -11.93 -14.97
CA VAL A 272 4.87 -13.11 -15.77
C VAL A 272 6.34 -13.47 -15.58
N GLU A 273 7.23 -12.49 -15.54
CA GLU A 273 8.66 -12.69 -15.34
C GLU A 273 8.95 -13.27 -13.94
N PHE A 274 8.36 -12.68 -12.90
CA PHE A 274 8.50 -13.17 -11.53
C PHE A 274 8.03 -14.62 -11.35
N TYR A 275 6.88 -14.99 -11.91
CA TYR A 275 6.34 -16.36 -11.80
C TYR A 275 7.09 -17.39 -12.65
N ARG A 276 7.95 -16.99 -13.60
CA ARG A 276 8.87 -17.93 -14.27
C ARG A 276 9.92 -18.46 -13.30
N GLU A 277 10.39 -17.60 -12.41
CA GLU A 277 11.40 -17.92 -11.40
C GLU A 277 10.76 -18.47 -10.12
N ASN A 278 9.52 -18.07 -9.83
CA ASN A 278 8.80 -18.41 -8.60
C ASN A 278 7.43 -19.05 -8.90
N PRO A 279 7.36 -20.21 -9.55
CA PRO A 279 6.11 -20.79 -10.07
C PRO A 279 5.09 -21.14 -8.98
N ASP A 280 5.53 -21.43 -7.76
CA ASP A 280 4.67 -21.79 -6.63
C ASP A 280 4.39 -20.63 -5.66
N TYR A 281 4.83 -19.41 -5.98
CA TYR A 281 4.62 -18.24 -5.13
C TYR A 281 3.13 -17.93 -4.94
N ARG A 282 2.70 -17.78 -3.69
CA ARG A 282 1.33 -17.40 -3.31
C ARG A 282 1.34 -15.95 -2.87
N THR A 283 0.36 -15.17 -3.32
CA THR A 283 0.25 -13.75 -2.97
C THR A 283 -0.22 -13.57 -1.53
N VAL A 284 -1.16 -14.40 -1.09
CA VAL A 284 -1.51 -14.55 0.32
C VAL A 284 -0.70 -15.71 0.88
N HIS A 285 0.01 -15.44 1.97
CA HIS A 285 0.87 -16.43 2.59
C HIS A 285 0.09 -17.26 3.62
N ALA A 286 0.76 -18.23 4.22
CA ALA A 286 0.22 -19.02 5.32
C ALA A 286 1.37 -19.21 6.30
N ASP A 287 1.25 -18.57 7.46
CA ASP A 287 2.23 -18.59 8.54
C ASP A 287 3.60 -18.08 8.05
N LEU A 288 3.66 -16.82 7.60
CA LEU A 288 4.92 -16.21 7.15
C LEU A 288 6.00 -16.28 8.24
N ASP A 289 7.05 -17.07 7.97
CA ASP A 289 8.22 -17.22 8.85
C ASP A 289 9.39 -16.31 8.45
N ASP A 290 9.44 -15.92 7.18
CA ASP A 290 10.44 -15.01 6.62
C ASP A 290 9.81 -13.69 6.13
N MET A 291 10.00 -12.65 6.94
CA MET A 291 9.54 -11.29 6.63
C MET A 291 10.19 -10.71 5.36
N SER A 292 11.28 -11.25 4.83
CA SER A 292 11.83 -10.81 3.54
C SER A 292 10.83 -11.05 2.41
N ARG A 293 9.94 -12.03 2.55
CA ARG A 293 8.94 -12.40 1.54
C ARG A 293 7.80 -11.38 1.41
N VAL A 294 7.55 -10.54 2.42
CA VAL A 294 6.59 -9.41 2.27
C VAL A 294 7.06 -8.35 1.30
N THR A 295 8.35 -8.35 0.93
CA THR A 295 8.92 -7.38 -0.04
C THR A 295 8.98 -7.91 -1.48
N SER A 296 8.33 -9.03 -1.78
CA SER A 296 8.34 -9.66 -3.11
C SER A 296 7.52 -8.84 -4.12
N TYR A 297 8.15 -7.82 -4.70
CA TYR A 297 7.48 -6.74 -5.43
C TYR A 297 6.47 -7.22 -6.48
N PRO A 298 6.80 -8.07 -7.48
CA PRO A 298 5.79 -8.42 -8.48
C PRO A 298 4.71 -9.40 -8.01
N GLY A 299 5.04 -10.28 -7.07
CA GLY A 299 4.12 -11.31 -6.54
C GLY A 299 3.02 -10.76 -5.63
N ILE A 300 3.26 -9.59 -5.03
CA ILE A 300 2.33 -8.90 -4.12
C ILE A 300 1.70 -7.69 -4.82
N TYR A 301 2.50 -6.75 -5.30
CA TYR A 301 2.05 -5.43 -5.77
C TYR A 301 1.30 -5.56 -7.11
N GLN A 302 2.03 -5.99 -8.14
CA GLN A 302 1.52 -6.02 -9.51
C GLN A 302 0.55 -7.17 -9.72
N LYS A 303 0.80 -8.33 -9.09
CA LYS A 303 -0.13 -9.45 -9.07
C LYS A 303 -1.42 -9.07 -8.34
N GLY A 304 -1.35 -8.47 -7.14
CA GLY A 304 -2.51 -7.98 -6.41
C GLY A 304 -3.33 -6.99 -7.23
N ALA A 305 -2.68 -6.05 -7.92
CA ALA A 305 -3.36 -5.12 -8.81
C ALA A 305 -4.07 -5.80 -9.98
N TRP A 306 -3.46 -6.83 -10.58
CA TRP A 306 -4.10 -7.64 -11.60
C TRP A 306 -5.28 -8.45 -11.07
N VAL A 307 -5.19 -8.99 -9.85
CA VAL A 307 -6.32 -9.68 -9.21
C VAL A 307 -7.50 -8.73 -9.02
N LEU A 308 -7.27 -7.52 -8.50
CA LEU A 308 -8.30 -6.49 -8.37
C LEU A 308 -8.88 -6.09 -9.73
N HIS A 309 -8.03 -5.95 -10.75
CA HIS A 309 -8.51 -5.65 -12.10
C HIS A 309 -9.40 -6.77 -12.66
N MET A 310 -8.96 -8.02 -12.56
CA MET A 310 -9.73 -9.18 -13.00
C MET A 310 -11.05 -9.30 -12.22
N LEU A 311 -11.03 -9.01 -10.92
CA LEU A 311 -12.22 -8.98 -10.09
C LEU A 311 -13.21 -7.93 -10.57
N ARG A 312 -12.76 -6.68 -10.80
CA ARG A 312 -13.58 -5.61 -11.39
C ARG A 312 -14.21 -6.04 -12.72
N ARG A 313 -13.46 -6.77 -13.57
CA ARG A 313 -14.00 -7.31 -14.83
C ARG A 313 -15.01 -8.45 -14.61
N ARG A 314 -14.83 -9.26 -13.57
CA ARG A 314 -15.70 -10.40 -13.25
C ARG A 314 -17.04 -10.00 -12.66
N VAL A 315 -17.07 -9.03 -11.74
CA VAL A 315 -18.30 -8.58 -11.06
C VAL A 315 -18.92 -7.33 -11.68
N GLY A 316 -18.18 -6.64 -12.55
CA GLY A 316 -18.59 -5.39 -13.16
C GLY A 316 -18.30 -4.16 -12.28
N ASP A 317 -18.23 -3.00 -12.92
CA ASP A 317 -17.78 -1.76 -12.29
C ASP A 317 -18.65 -1.32 -11.10
N SER A 318 -19.98 -1.46 -11.20
CA SER A 318 -20.90 -1.03 -10.14
C SER A 318 -20.69 -1.84 -8.86
N ALA A 319 -20.77 -3.16 -8.97
CA ALA A 319 -20.58 -4.06 -7.83
C ALA A 319 -19.16 -3.98 -7.27
N PHE A 320 -18.15 -3.77 -8.11
CA PHE A 320 -16.78 -3.57 -7.66
C PHE A 320 -16.67 -2.35 -6.74
N TRP A 321 -17.14 -1.18 -7.19
CA TRP A 321 -17.06 0.03 -6.37
C TRP A 321 -17.96 -0.03 -5.14
N GLU A 322 -19.10 -0.70 -5.20
CA GLU A 322 -19.93 -0.96 -4.02
C GLU A 322 -19.21 -1.84 -2.99
N GLY A 323 -18.58 -2.93 -3.44
CA GLY A 323 -17.79 -3.82 -2.58
C GLY A 323 -16.60 -3.14 -1.94
N ILE A 324 -15.88 -2.29 -2.68
CA ILE A 324 -14.78 -1.46 -2.15
C ILE A 324 -15.27 -0.52 -1.03
N ARG A 325 -16.40 0.18 -1.24
CA ARG A 325 -16.99 1.07 -0.23
C ARG A 325 -17.44 0.30 1.00
N LEU A 326 -18.05 -0.88 0.80
CA LEU A 326 -18.51 -1.74 1.87
C LEU A 326 -17.35 -2.27 2.71
N TYR A 327 -16.27 -2.73 2.05
CA TYR A 327 -15.04 -3.16 2.69
C TYR A 327 -14.42 -2.02 3.52
N TYR A 328 -14.25 -0.85 2.91
CA TYR A 328 -13.72 0.31 3.61
C TYR A 328 -14.56 0.70 4.83
N ALA A 329 -15.88 0.84 4.66
CA ALA A 329 -16.76 1.27 5.74
C ALA A 329 -16.80 0.30 6.93
N ARG A 330 -16.65 -1.01 6.68
CA ARG A 330 -16.66 -2.04 7.74
C ARG A 330 -15.38 -2.08 8.56
N HIS A 331 -14.23 -1.78 7.93
CA HIS A 331 -12.91 -1.99 8.54
C HIS A 331 -12.11 -0.70 8.74
N MET A 332 -12.69 0.48 8.44
CA MET A 332 -12.04 1.78 8.61
C MET A 332 -11.49 1.94 10.04
N ASN A 333 -10.20 2.29 10.14
CA ASN A 333 -9.41 2.42 11.36
C ASN A 333 -9.20 1.13 12.15
N GLY A 334 -9.51 -0.02 11.56
CA GLY A 334 -9.33 -1.35 12.12
C GLY A 334 -8.41 -2.21 11.26
N ASN A 335 -8.63 -3.52 11.36
CA ASN A 335 -7.91 -4.53 10.60
C ASN A 335 -8.88 -5.35 9.74
N ALA A 336 -8.32 -5.98 8.70
CA ALA A 336 -9.04 -6.84 7.79
C ALA A 336 -8.17 -7.99 7.26
N THR A 337 -8.82 -9.05 6.81
CA THR A 337 -8.20 -10.21 6.15
C THR A 337 -8.61 -10.26 4.68
N THR A 338 -7.94 -11.11 3.89
CA THR A 338 -8.37 -11.40 2.50
C THR A 338 -9.82 -11.88 2.45
N GLU A 339 -10.23 -12.64 3.46
CA GLU A 339 -11.59 -13.17 3.60
C GLU A 339 -12.62 -12.06 3.81
N ASP A 340 -12.32 -11.06 4.64
CA ASP A 340 -13.18 -9.90 4.84
C ASP A 340 -13.41 -9.12 3.53
N PHE A 341 -12.35 -8.95 2.73
CA PHE A 341 -12.47 -8.32 1.42
C PHE A 341 -13.30 -9.16 0.45
N ARG A 342 -13.09 -10.49 0.41
CA ARG A 342 -13.91 -11.40 -0.39
C ARG A 342 -15.39 -11.26 -0.04
N LEU A 343 -15.74 -11.34 1.25
CA LEU A 343 -17.12 -11.24 1.73
C LEU A 343 -17.77 -9.89 1.41
N ALA A 344 -17.02 -8.79 1.43
CA ALA A 344 -17.53 -7.48 1.00
C ALA A 344 -17.86 -7.48 -0.51
N MET A 345 -17.01 -8.09 -1.33
CA MET A 345 -17.21 -8.20 -2.77
C MET A 345 -18.37 -9.12 -3.15
N GLU A 346 -18.54 -10.25 -2.44
CA GLU A 346 -19.70 -11.14 -2.61
C GLU A 346 -20.99 -10.46 -2.18
N GLY A 347 -20.97 -9.74 -1.05
CA GLY A 347 -22.12 -8.98 -0.57
C GLY A 347 -22.62 -7.93 -1.56
N ALA A 348 -21.70 -7.30 -2.31
CA ALA A 348 -22.03 -6.31 -3.32
C ALA A 348 -22.40 -6.90 -4.70
N SER A 349 -21.82 -8.03 -5.07
CA SER A 349 -22.02 -8.63 -6.40
C SER A 349 -23.09 -9.72 -6.45
N GLY A 350 -23.35 -10.39 -5.34
CA GLY A 350 -24.17 -11.61 -5.28
C GLY A 350 -23.50 -12.84 -5.90
N ASP A 351 -22.26 -12.73 -6.39
CA ASP A 351 -21.46 -13.84 -6.92
C ASP A 351 -20.77 -14.62 -5.79
N ASP A 352 -20.60 -15.93 -5.96
CA ASP A 352 -19.61 -16.72 -5.20
C ASP A 352 -18.22 -16.52 -5.82
N LEU A 353 -17.30 -16.02 -5.00
CA LEU A 353 -15.94 -15.62 -5.35
C LEU A 353 -14.88 -16.49 -4.65
N GLU A 354 -15.24 -17.50 -3.87
CA GLU A 354 -14.28 -18.38 -3.17
C GLU A 354 -13.27 -18.98 -4.15
N GLY A 355 -13.76 -19.57 -5.24
CA GLY A 355 -12.91 -20.16 -6.29
C GLY A 355 -12.02 -19.13 -6.99
N PHE A 356 -12.46 -17.87 -7.12
CA PHE A 356 -11.67 -16.80 -7.72
C PHE A 356 -10.50 -16.43 -6.80
N PHE A 357 -10.78 -16.15 -5.53
CA PHE A 357 -9.75 -15.75 -4.56
C PHE A 357 -8.74 -16.87 -4.31
N ARG A 358 -9.22 -18.12 -4.16
CA ARG A 358 -8.33 -19.28 -4.01
C ARG A 358 -7.37 -19.40 -5.19
N GLN A 359 -7.89 -19.41 -6.41
CA GLN A 359 -7.08 -19.59 -7.62
C GLN A 359 -6.03 -18.48 -7.80
N TRP A 360 -6.37 -17.23 -7.45
CA TRP A 360 -5.55 -16.08 -7.81
C TRP A 360 -4.63 -15.56 -6.71
N LEU A 361 -4.93 -15.86 -5.44
CA LEU A 361 -4.17 -15.35 -4.29
C LEU A 361 -3.55 -16.46 -3.43
N LEU A 362 -4.31 -17.53 -3.16
CA LEU A 362 -3.89 -18.64 -2.29
C LEU A 362 -3.12 -19.73 -3.03
N GLU A 363 -3.15 -19.72 -4.36
CA GLU A 363 -2.45 -20.67 -5.21
C GLU A 363 -1.43 -19.96 -6.10
N GLY A 364 -0.29 -20.63 -6.32
CA GLY A 364 0.75 -20.14 -7.22
C GLY A 364 0.49 -20.48 -8.69
N GLY A 365 1.26 -19.83 -9.55
CA GLY A 365 1.30 -20.09 -10.99
C GLY A 365 0.59 -19.03 -11.82
N ILE A 366 0.83 -19.12 -13.13
CA ILE A 366 0.17 -18.32 -14.16
C ILE A 366 -0.37 -19.24 -15.26
N PRO A 367 -1.51 -18.90 -15.88
CA PRO A 367 -2.07 -19.71 -16.95
C PRO A 367 -1.20 -19.65 -18.21
N THR A 368 -0.88 -20.82 -18.77
CA THR A 368 -0.23 -20.95 -20.08
C THR A 368 -1.18 -21.66 -21.03
N LEU A 369 -1.52 -20.99 -22.13
CA LEU A 369 -2.40 -21.51 -23.16
C LEU A 369 -1.60 -21.85 -24.42
N SER A 370 -1.90 -23.00 -25.03
CA SER A 370 -1.58 -23.28 -26.42
C SER A 370 -2.88 -23.38 -27.21
N GLY A 371 -2.83 -23.11 -28.51
CA GLY A 371 -4.03 -23.17 -29.32
C GLY A 371 -3.74 -23.39 -30.80
N ARG A 372 -4.78 -23.81 -31.51
CA ARG A 372 -4.81 -23.91 -32.97
C ARG A 372 -6.15 -23.38 -33.46
N TRP A 373 -6.21 -22.98 -34.71
CA TRP A 373 -7.45 -22.57 -35.35
C TRP A 373 -7.55 -23.13 -36.75
N ALA A 374 -8.79 -23.28 -37.24
CA ALA A 374 -9.09 -23.71 -38.59
C ALA A 374 -10.27 -22.89 -39.15
N HIS A 375 -10.26 -22.61 -40.44
CA HIS A 375 -11.36 -21.96 -41.14
C HIS A 375 -12.02 -22.95 -42.11
N ASP A 376 -13.30 -23.21 -41.87
CA ASP A 376 -14.18 -23.93 -42.79
C ASP A 376 -14.88 -22.90 -43.68
N ALA A 377 -14.35 -22.73 -44.90
CA ALA A 377 -14.83 -21.73 -45.85
C ALA A 377 -16.23 -22.06 -46.40
N GLU A 378 -16.59 -23.34 -46.49
CA GLU A 378 -17.91 -23.78 -46.97
C GLU A 378 -19.01 -23.44 -45.96
N ARG A 379 -18.69 -23.56 -44.67
CA ARG A 379 -19.63 -23.24 -43.57
C ARG A 379 -19.48 -21.82 -43.05
N GLY A 380 -18.45 -21.09 -43.45
CA GLY A 380 -18.12 -19.76 -42.94
C GLY A 380 -17.78 -19.76 -41.45
N VAL A 381 -17.18 -20.84 -40.94
CA VAL A 381 -16.90 -21.06 -39.51
C VAL A 381 -15.39 -21.00 -39.26
N VAL A 382 -14.98 -20.22 -38.27
CA VAL A 382 -13.63 -20.29 -37.69
C VAL A 382 -13.74 -21.07 -36.38
N ARG A 383 -13.05 -22.21 -36.29
CA ARG A 383 -12.95 -23.01 -35.07
C ARG A 383 -11.64 -22.69 -34.37
N VAL A 384 -11.71 -22.38 -33.08
CA VAL A 384 -10.53 -22.13 -32.25
C VAL A 384 -10.49 -23.15 -31.13
N GLU A 385 -9.37 -23.87 -31.02
CA GLU A 385 -9.15 -24.87 -29.99
C GLU A 385 -8.04 -24.40 -29.07
N LEU A 386 -8.32 -24.34 -27.77
CA LEU A 386 -7.41 -23.87 -26.73
C LEU A 386 -7.13 -25.00 -25.74
N ARG A 387 -5.88 -25.05 -25.26
CA ARG A 387 -5.42 -26.03 -24.27
C ARG A 387 -4.62 -25.34 -23.18
N GLN A 388 -4.94 -25.66 -21.93
CA GLN A 388 -4.09 -25.29 -20.79
C GLN A 388 -2.92 -26.27 -20.72
N VAL A 389 -1.69 -25.77 -20.83
CA VAL A 389 -0.46 -26.59 -20.88
C VAL A 389 0.36 -26.56 -19.59
N GLY A 390 -0.04 -25.75 -18.61
CA GLY A 390 0.58 -25.70 -17.29
C GLY A 390 0.27 -26.93 -16.42
N PRO A 391 1.01 -27.09 -15.29
CA PRO A 391 0.77 -28.19 -14.35
C PRO A 391 -0.60 -28.10 -13.68
N ARG A 392 -1.14 -26.89 -13.55
CA ARG A 392 -2.48 -26.58 -13.00
C ARG A 392 -3.42 -26.10 -14.10
N THR A 393 -4.70 -26.38 -13.93
CA THR A 393 -5.79 -25.81 -14.73
C THR A 393 -6.39 -24.63 -13.99
N PHE A 394 -6.71 -23.59 -14.73
CA PHE A 394 -7.36 -22.39 -14.25
C PHE A 394 -8.77 -22.31 -14.85
N ARG A 395 -9.71 -21.70 -14.12
CA ARG A 395 -10.95 -21.19 -14.68
C ARG A 395 -10.67 -19.82 -15.31
N LEU A 396 -10.68 -19.76 -16.64
CA LEU A 396 -10.29 -18.57 -17.40
C LEU A 396 -11.40 -18.14 -18.36
N PRO A 397 -12.00 -16.95 -18.19
CA PRO A 397 -12.70 -16.33 -19.29
C PRO A 397 -11.68 -15.92 -20.36
N VAL A 398 -11.91 -16.34 -21.61
CA VAL A 398 -11.05 -16.05 -22.76
C VAL A 398 -11.88 -15.40 -23.84
N GLU A 399 -11.44 -14.25 -24.31
CA GLU A 399 -11.97 -13.57 -25.48
C GLU A 399 -11.07 -13.83 -26.69
N VAL A 400 -11.65 -14.22 -27.82
CA VAL A 400 -10.95 -14.48 -29.07
C VAL A 400 -11.46 -13.51 -30.14
N GLY A 401 -10.57 -12.67 -30.64
CA GLY A 401 -10.87 -11.72 -31.73
C GLY A 401 -10.46 -12.26 -33.09
N VAL A 402 -11.42 -12.39 -34.01
CA VAL A 402 -11.21 -12.75 -35.42
C VAL A 402 -11.23 -11.50 -36.29
N HIS A 403 -10.07 -11.13 -36.85
CA HIS A 403 -9.94 -10.00 -37.76
C HIS A 403 -10.25 -10.45 -39.20
N LEU A 404 -11.28 -9.87 -39.80
CA LEU A 404 -11.67 -10.14 -41.17
C LEU A 404 -11.08 -9.06 -42.10
N PRO A 405 -10.64 -9.42 -43.32
CA PRO A 405 -10.19 -8.43 -44.30
C PRO A 405 -11.20 -7.30 -44.50
N GLY A 406 -10.71 -6.06 -44.50
CA GLY A 406 -11.55 -4.87 -44.70
C GLY A 406 -12.40 -4.44 -43.50
N ARG A 407 -12.23 -5.05 -42.32
CA ARG A 407 -12.87 -4.58 -41.07
C ARG A 407 -11.85 -4.00 -40.11
N GLU A 408 -12.14 -2.82 -39.57
CA GLU A 408 -11.31 -2.18 -38.54
C GLU A 408 -11.40 -2.87 -37.17
N ARG A 409 -12.55 -3.50 -36.86
CA ARG A 409 -12.78 -4.19 -35.57
C ARG A 409 -12.94 -5.70 -35.76
N PRO A 410 -12.33 -6.53 -34.88
CA PRO A 410 -12.51 -7.97 -34.92
C PRO A 410 -13.94 -8.36 -34.53
N ARG A 411 -14.37 -9.55 -34.99
CA ARG A 411 -15.48 -10.27 -34.34
C ARG A 411 -14.94 -10.94 -33.08
N VAL A 412 -15.53 -10.66 -31.93
CA VAL A 412 -15.08 -11.22 -30.65
C VAL A 412 -16.05 -12.32 -30.22
N GLY A 413 -15.50 -13.49 -29.88
CA GLY A 413 -16.22 -14.57 -29.20
C GLY A 413 -15.61 -14.84 -27.83
N THR A 414 -16.43 -15.25 -26.87
CA THR A 414 -16.00 -15.49 -25.49
C THR A 414 -16.28 -16.94 -25.11
N THR A 415 -15.33 -17.58 -24.44
CA THR A 415 -15.48 -18.91 -23.83
C THR A 415 -14.88 -18.92 -22.44
N THR A 416 -15.26 -19.89 -21.60
CA THR A 416 -14.60 -20.13 -20.32
C THR A 416 -13.89 -21.47 -20.37
N LEU A 417 -12.57 -21.47 -20.18
CA LEU A 417 -11.80 -22.69 -20.02
C LEU A 417 -11.85 -23.10 -18.55
N THR A 418 -12.44 -24.26 -18.26
CA THR A 418 -12.42 -24.90 -16.92
C THR A 418 -11.48 -26.09 -16.89
N ASP A 419 -11.39 -26.82 -18.01
CA ASP A 419 -10.61 -28.04 -18.14
C ASP A 419 -9.34 -27.81 -18.96
N ARG A 420 -8.52 -28.87 -19.09
CA ARG A 420 -7.30 -28.82 -19.90
C ARG A 420 -7.55 -28.47 -21.37
N ARG A 421 -8.75 -28.68 -21.91
CA ARG A 421 -9.11 -28.40 -23.31
C ARG A 421 -10.41 -27.61 -23.37
N GLY A 422 -10.53 -26.70 -24.32
CA GLY A 422 -11.77 -26.03 -24.70
C GLY A 422 -11.78 -25.66 -26.18
N SER A 423 -12.98 -25.45 -26.74
CA SER A 423 -13.19 -25.05 -28.13
C SER A 423 -14.23 -23.93 -28.22
N LEU A 424 -14.04 -23.02 -29.17
CA LEU A 424 -14.99 -21.98 -29.55
C LEU A 424 -15.25 -22.04 -31.06
#